data_AF-C4P4F7-F1
#
_entry.id   AF-C4P4F7-F1
#
_cell.length_a   1.000
_cell.length_b   1.000
_cell.length_c   1.000
_cell.angle_alpha   90.00
_cell.angle_beta   90.00
_cell.angle_gamma   90.00
#
_symmetry.space_group_name_H-M   'P 1'
#
loop_
_entity.id
_entity.type
_entity.pdbx_description
1 polymer ?
#
loop_
_entity_poly.entity_id
_entity_poly.type
_entity_poly.pdbx_seq_one_letter_code
_entity_poly.pdbx_strand_id
1 'polypeptide(L)'
;MTCAIIFIRGGLYMRKKEQKQFPLDNKENCCIYLLRIITTAEKCLMKLKKYNLQTKEVLDEYAERNAATIPYDVYSEFVDKTSNVVSYLLNIIGDAQGVSISYFKYRQQAKRLMDKQVDGISITVFSDELSELISEFNKMRNWQNHIPESLLISEEELVKQGTAYEQPRNPIEIYLYNDVTYEYFKDLYDNNIGFYEAARKLVQASKRDYGCLIGERVTIQRKYLDKPVGITQLGAAKKSAQVQGIKGNIGTK
;
A
#
# COMPACT_ATOMS: atom_id res chain seq x y z
N MET A 1 56.45 -4.83 26.40
CA MET A 1 55.56 -3.86 25.73
C MET A 1 54.62 -4.63 24.83
N THR A 2 53.39 -4.85 25.28
CA THR A 2 52.33 -5.51 24.51
C THR A 2 51.19 -4.50 24.40
N CYS A 3 51.00 -3.93 23.21
CA CYS A 3 49.96 -2.96 22.94
C CYS A 3 48.71 -3.71 22.44
N ALA A 4 47.62 -3.63 23.20
CA ALA A 4 46.34 -4.18 22.84
C ALA A 4 45.65 -3.30 21.79
N ILE A 5 45.34 -3.86 20.63
CA ILE A 5 44.47 -3.23 19.64
C ILE A 5 43.03 -3.62 19.99
N ILE A 6 42.29 -2.68 20.58
CA ILE A 6 40.85 -2.80 20.84
C ILE A 6 40.09 -2.51 19.54
N PHE A 7 39.36 -3.51 19.02
CA PHE A 7 38.49 -3.38 17.85
C PHE A 7 37.18 -2.64 18.23
N ILE A 8 37.10 -1.35 17.94
CA ILE A 8 35.83 -0.59 17.99
C ILE A 8 35.14 -0.71 16.64
N ARG A 9 34.43 -1.83 16.37
CA ARG A 9 33.57 -1.96 15.17
C ARG A 9 32.08 -2.21 15.45
N GLY A 10 31.67 -2.33 16.71
CA GLY A 10 30.27 -2.61 17.07
C GLY A 10 29.33 -1.38 17.11
N GLY A 11 29.84 -0.19 17.43
CA GLY A 11 28.99 0.98 17.76
C GLY A 11 28.36 1.73 16.58
N LEU A 12 28.98 1.67 15.39
CA LEU A 12 28.50 2.42 14.21
C LEU A 12 27.40 1.69 13.43
N TYR A 13 27.40 0.34 13.47
CA TYR A 13 26.44 -0.49 12.76
C TYR A 13 25.08 -0.54 13.47
N MET A 14 25.08 -0.56 14.82
CA MET A 14 23.88 -0.50 15.65
C MET A 14 23.10 0.82 15.47
N ARG A 15 23.80 1.97 15.42
CA ARG A 15 23.20 3.30 15.19
C ARG A 15 22.47 3.44 13.85
N LYS A 16 22.88 2.70 12.80
CA LYS A 16 22.20 2.72 11.49
C LYS A 16 20.88 1.93 11.49
N LYS A 17 20.75 0.90 12.33
CA LYS A 17 19.54 0.07 12.43
C LYS A 17 18.45 0.79 13.24
N GLU A 18 18.84 1.43 14.34
CA GLU A 18 17.96 2.25 15.20
C GLU A 18 17.34 3.45 14.47
N GLN A 19 18.01 3.99 13.44
CA GLN A 19 17.46 5.07 12.62
C GLN A 19 16.46 4.60 11.54
N LYS A 20 16.43 3.30 11.22
CA LYS A 20 15.63 2.74 10.12
C LYS A 20 14.32 2.09 10.57
N GLN A 21 14.21 1.71 11.83
CA GLN A 21 13.05 1.01 12.37
C GLN A 21 12.42 1.82 13.48
N PHE A 22 11.12 2.05 13.39
CA PHE A 22 10.36 2.63 14.49
C PHE A 22 10.18 1.56 15.59
N PRO A 23 10.51 1.86 16.85
CA PRO A 23 10.35 0.91 17.95
C PRO A 23 8.86 0.61 18.19
N LEU A 24 8.53 -0.66 18.39
CA LEU A 24 7.19 -1.13 18.75
C LEU A 24 7.31 -2.00 20.00
N ASP A 25 7.59 -1.33 21.11
CA ASP A 25 8.01 -1.92 22.38
C ASP A 25 7.18 -1.44 23.58
N ASN A 26 6.33 -0.42 23.40
CA ASN A 26 5.45 0.12 24.42
C ASN A 26 4.15 0.68 23.83
N LYS A 27 3.19 0.99 24.70
CA LYS A 27 1.86 1.50 24.33
C LYS A 27 1.90 2.76 23.49
N GLU A 28 2.71 3.76 23.87
CA GLU A 28 2.79 5.05 23.18
C GLU A 28 3.28 4.88 21.74
N ASN A 29 4.34 4.09 21.56
CA ASN A 29 4.87 3.78 20.25
C ASN A 29 3.85 3.02 19.38
N CYS A 30 3.11 2.08 19.95
CA CYS A 30 2.01 1.39 19.26
C CYS A 30 0.91 2.37 18.84
N CYS A 31 0.54 3.34 19.69
CA CYS A 31 -0.41 4.39 19.37
C CYS A 31 0.06 5.24 18.18
N ILE A 32 1.29 5.76 18.21
CA ILE A 32 1.87 6.57 17.12
C ILE A 32 1.85 5.80 15.80
N TYR A 33 2.23 4.53 15.85
CA TYR A 33 2.34 3.67 14.69
C TYR A 33 0.99 3.37 14.05
N LEU A 34 -0.01 2.96 14.84
CA LEU A 34 -1.38 2.74 14.35
C LEU A 34 -2.03 4.03 13.88
N LEU A 35 -1.83 5.15 14.57
CA LEU A 35 -2.35 6.45 14.14
C LEU A 35 -1.81 6.83 12.75
N ARG A 36 -0.52 6.59 12.49
CA ARG A 36 0.06 6.80 11.16
C ARG A 36 -0.58 5.90 10.10
N ILE A 37 -0.80 4.62 10.40
CA ILE A 37 -1.48 3.68 9.49
C ILE A 37 -2.90 4.16 9.18
N ILE A 38 -3.71 4.42 10.21
CA ILE A 38 -5.11 4.82 10.07
C ILE A 38 -5.23 6.11 9.27
N THR A 39 -4.48 7.15 9.64
CA THR A 39 -4.56 8.45 8.96
C THR A 39 -4.11 8.38 7.50
N THR A 40 -3.13 7.52 7.21
CA THR A 40 -2.64 7.31 5.84
C THR A 40 -3.64 6.52 5.01
N ALA A 41 -4.15 5.41 5.55
CA ALA A 41 -5.11 4.56 4.86
C ALA A 41 -6.44 5.27 4.61
N GLU A 42 -6.96 6.04 5.58
CA GLU A 42 -8.20 6.83 5.42
C GLU A 42 -8.05 7.89 4.32
N LYS A 43 -6.89 8.56 4.20
CA LYS A 43 -6.62 9.47 3.07
C LYS A 43 -6.64 8.75 1.73
N CYS A 44 -6.08 7.55 1.67
CA CYS A 44 -6.07 6.74 0.45
C CYS A 44 -7.47 6.25 0.09
N LEU A 45 -8.26 5.76 1.06
CA LEU A 45 -9.65 5.38 0.86
C LEU A 45 -10.49 6.55 0.36
N MET A 46 -10.29 7.76 0.88
CA MET A 46 -10.97 8.96 0.37
C MET A 46 -10.64 9.23 -1.10
N LYS A 47 -9.37 9.11 -1.51
CA LYS A 47 -8.95 9.27 -2.91
C LYS A 47 -9.52 8.18 -3.80
N LEU A 48 -9.41 6.91 -3.39
CA LEU A 48 -9.92 5.78 -4.16
C LEU A 48 -11.44 5.87 -4.33
N LYS A 49 -12.18 6.24 -3.28
CA LYS A 49 -13.62 6.49 -3.38
C LYS A 49 -13.94 7.58 -4.41
N LYS A 50 -13.19 8.69 -4.41
CA LYS A 50 -13.34 9.75 -5.41
C LYS A 50 -13.09 9.21 -6.82
N TYR A 51 -11.99 8.49 -7.02
CA TYR A 51 -11.64 7.97 -8.35
C TYR A 51 -12.67 6.94 -8.83
N ASN A 52 -13.17 6.06 -7.96
CA ASN A 52 -14.22 5.11 -8.32
C ASN A 52 -15.52 5.81 -8.74
N LEU A 53 -15.89 6.92 -8.10
CA LEU A 53 -17.04 7.72 -8.53
C LEU A 53 -16.82 8.31 -9.93
N GLN A 54 -15.62 8.85 -10.19
CA GLN A 54 -15.27 9.38 -11.51
C GLN A 54 -15.23 8.29 -12.60
N THR A 55 -14.72 7.09 -12.27
CA THR A 55 -14.75 5.94 -13.18
C THR A 55 -16.18 5.52 -13.49
N LYS A 56 -17.06 5.52 -12.48
CA LYS A 56 -18.48 5.23 -12.65
C LYS A 56 -19.18 6.25 -13.54
N GLU A 57 -18.90 7.54 -13.37
CA GLU A 57 -19.47 8.61 -14.21
C GLU A 57 -19.14 8.37 -15.70
N VAL A 58 -17.89 7.97 -16.00
CA VAL A 58 -17.48 7.62 -17.37
C VAL A 58 -18.13 6.33 -17.85
N LEU A 59 -18.24 5.31 -17.01
CA LEU A 59 -18.98 4.08 -17.37
C LEU A 59 -20.43 4.38 -17.74
N ASP A 60 -21.13 5.16 -16.92
CA ASP A 60 -22.53 5.50 -17.13
C ASP A 60 -22.69 6.32 -18.42
N GLU A 61 -21.80 7.29 -18.69
CA GLU A 61 -21.79 8.07 -19.94
C GLU A 61 -21.67 7.19 -21.20
N TYR A 62 -20.76 6.22 -21.18
CA TYR A 62 -20.55 5.33 -22.34
C TYR A 62 -21.66 4.29 -22.47
N ALA A 63 -22.23 3.84 -21.35
CA ALA A 63 -23.41 2.97 -21.34
C ALA A 63 -24.63 3.66 -21.96
N GLU A 64 -24.90 4.92 -21.62
CA GLU A 64 -26.00 5.71 -22.19
C GLU A 64 -25.88 5.87 -23.71
N ARG A 65 -24.65 5.91 -24.24
CA ARG A 65 -24.36 5.98 -25.67
C ARG A 65 -24.39 4.62 -26.37
N ASN A 66 -24.58 3.51 -25.65
CA ASN A 66 -24.37 2.15 -26.14
C ASN A 66 -23.01 1.97 -26.83
N ALA A 67 -21.96 2.59 -26.29
CA ALA A 67 -20.62 2.51 -26.83
C ALA A 67 -19.99 1.14 -26.50
N ALA A 68 -19.49 0.44 -27.53
CA ALA A 68 -18.83 -0.85 -27.36
C ALA A 68 -17.39 -0.72 -26.83
N THR A 69 -16.77 0.45 -27.01
CA THR A 69 -15.38 0.71 -26.66
C THR A 69 -15.20 2.06 -25.97
N ILE A 70 -14.08 2.19 -25.25
CA ILE A 70 -13.64 3.39 -24.55
C ILE A 70 -12.21 3.70 -25.00
N PRO A 71 -11.85 4.96 -25.28
CA PRO A 71 -10.49 5.32 -25.67
C PRO A 71 -9.48 4.87 -24.63
N TYR A 72 -8.35 4.32 -25.10
CA TYR A 72 -7.31 3.76 -24.23
C TYR A 72 -6.75 4.80 -23.25
N ASP A 73 -6.59 6.04 -23.68
CA ASP A 73 -6.10 7.13 -22.82
C ASP A 73 -7.04 7.41 -21.63
N VAL A 74 -8.35 7.26 -21.83
CA VAL A 74 -9.31 7.37 -20.72
C VAL A 74 -9.12 6.22 -19.74
N TYR A 75 -8.99 4.99 -20.24
CA TYR A 75 -8.69 3.81 -19.42
C TYR A 75 -7.37 3.98 -18.64
N SER A 76 -6.29 4.35 -19.32
CA SER A 76 -4.95 4.44 -18.73
C SER A 76 -4.88 5.52 -17.64
N GLU A 77 -5.55 6.66 -17.82
CA GLU A 77 -5.67 7.68 -16.78
C GLU A 77 -6.31 7.16 -15.49
N PHE A 78 -7.34 6.31 -15.60
CA PHE A 78 -7.98 5.74 -14.42
C PHE A 78 -7.13 4.67 -13.77
N VAL A 79 -6.43 3.84 -14.56
CA VAL A 79 -5.41 2.92 -14.05
C VAL A 79 -4.35 3.70 -13.26
N ASP A 80 -3.82 4.80 -13.78
CA ASP A 80 -2.81 5.60 -13.08
C ASP A 80 -3.33 6.22 -11.79
N LYS A 81 -4.56 6.75 -11.82
CA LYS A 81 -5.22 7.33 -10.64
C LYS A 81 -5.43 6.29 -9.53
N THR A 82 -5.91 5.09 -9.87
CA THR A 82 -6.26 4.07 -8.88
C THR A 82 -5.08 3.23 -8.45
N SER A 83 -4.22 2.78 -9.38
CA SER A 83 -3.09 1.87 -9.12
C SER A 83 -2.11 2.43 -8.08
N ASN A 84 -1.78 3.72 -8.16
CA ASN A 84 -0.93 4.37 -7.18
C ASN A 84 -1.56 4.34 -5.77
N VAL A 85 -2.86 4.60 -5.67
CA VAL A 85 -3.58 4.58 -4.38
C VAL A 85 -3.71 3.15 -3.85
N VAL A 86 -4.00 2.19 -4.71
CA VAL A 86 -4.10 0.75 -4.40
C VAL A 86 -2.75 0.24 -3.90
N SER A 87 -1.65 0.51 -4.62
CA SER A 87 -0.29 0.13 -4.20
C SER A 87 0.06 0.73 -2.83
N TYR A 88 -0.27 2.00 -2.59
CA TYR A 88 -0.01 2.63 -1.29
C TYR A 88 -0.85 2.03 -0.15
N LEU A 89 -2.11 1.65 -0.41
CA LEU A 89 -2.97 0.92 0.53
C LEU A 89 -2.41 -0.48 0.83
N LEU A 90 -2.00 -1.22 -0.20
CA LEU A 90 -1.35 -2.53 -0.05
C LEU A 90 -0.09 -2.42 0.80
N ASN A 91 0.73 -1.38 0.61
CA ASN A 91 1.92 -1.14 1.42
C ASN A 91 1.59 -0.85 2.90
N ILE A 92 0.65 0.05 3.18
CA ILE A 92 0.33 0.44 4.56
C ILE A 92 -0.51 -0.62 5.31
N ILE A 93 -1.15 -1.54 4.59
CA ILE A 93 -1.98 -2.59 5.19
C ILE A 93 -1.24 -3.94 5.21
N GLY A 94 -0.82 -4.42 4.04
CA GLY A 94 -0.40 -5.80 3.81
C GLY A 94 1.10 -6.06 3.84
N ASP A 95 1.97 -5.04 3.87
CA ASP A 95 3.42 -5.28 3.85
C ASP A 95 3.90 -6.05 5.10
N ALA A 96 4.96 -6.85 4.98
CA ALA A 96 5.60 -7.59 6.07
C ALA A 96 7.10 -7.30 6.21
N GLN A 97 7.67 -6.43 5.36
CA GLN A 97 9.09 -6.11 5.38
C GLN A 97 9.50 -5.46 6.72
N GLY A 98 10.62 -5.91 7.29
CA GLY A 98 11.02 -5.53 8.66
C GLY A 98 11.19 -4.01 8.89
N VAL A 99 11.53 -3.25 7.85
CA VAL A 99 11.78 -1.79 7.91
C VAL A 99 10.64 -0.93 7.37
N SER A 100 9.55 -1.52 6.86
CA SER A 100 8.40 -0.79 6.34
C SER A 100 7.30 -0.63 7.37
N ILE A 101 6.38 0.31 7.17
CA ILE A 101 5.22 0.49 8.05
C ILE A 101 3.99 -0.22 7.47
N SER A 102 3.35 -1.07 8.26
CA SER A 102 2.10 -1.73 7.86
C SER A 102 1.28 -2.22 9.04
N TYR A 103 -0.02 -2.41 8.80
CA TYR A 103 -0.95 -3.00 9.76
C TYR A 103 -0.69 -4.49 10.01
N PHE A 104 -0.37 -5.25 8.97
CA PHE A 104 -0.03 -6.67 9.09
C PHE A 104 1.16 -6.88 10.03
N LYS A 105 2.23 -6.09 9.86
CA LYS A 105 3.40 -6.15 10.75
C LYS A 105 3.08 -5.69 12.17
N TYR A 106 2.28 -4.63 12.32
CA TYR A 106 1.82 -4.16 13.64
C TYR A 106 1.12 -5.29 14.40
N ARG A 107 0.16 -5.97 13.76
CA ARG A 107 -0.60 -7.08 14.36
C ARG A 107 0.30 -8.18 14.88
N GLN A 108 1.27 -8.61 14.09
CA GLN A 108 2.24 -9.64 14.50
C GLN A 108 3.05 -9.19 15.73
N GLN A 109 3.48 -7.93 15.74
CA GLN A 109 4.26 -7.39 16.84
C GLN A 109 3.42 -7.18 18.11
N ALA A 110 2.20 -6.67 18.00
CA ALA A 110 1.30 -6.47 19.11
C ALA A 110 0.96 -7.79 19.82
N LYS A 111 0.73 -8.88 19.07
CA LYS A 111 0.56 -10.23 19.65
C LYS A 111 1.78 -10.63 20.50
N ARG A 112 2.99 -10.48 19.96
CA ARG A 112 4.22 -10.78 20.72
C ARG A 112 4.39 -9.94 21.98
N LEU A 113 3.94 -8.68 21.97
CA LEU A 113 3.97 -7.82 23.16
C LEU A 113 2.95 -8.26 24.20
N MET A 114 1.76 -8.69 23.78
CA MET A 114 0.74 -9.28 24.68
C MET A 114 1.22 -10.59 25.31
N ASP A 115 1.85 -11.47 24.52
CA ASP A 115 2.43 -12.73 25.03
C ASP A 115 3.53 -12.47 26.08
N LYS A 116 4.25 -11.37 25.94
CA LYS A 116 5.26 -10.88 26.90
C LYS A 116 4.68 -10.05 28.04
N GLN A 117 3.35 -9.88 28.09
CA GLN A 117 2.64 -9.11 29.11
C GLN A 117 3.15 -7.66 29.25
N VAL A 118 3.50 -7.03 28.11
CA VAL A 118 3.86 -5.61 28.09
C VAL A 118 2.62 -4.78 28.43
N ASP A 119 2.76 -3.90 29.43
CA ASP A 119 1.63 -3.15 29.97
C ASP A 119 0.94 -2.27 28.93
N GLY A 120 -0.39 -2.19 29.03
CA GLY A 120 -1.22 -1.33 28.21
C GLY A 120 -1.34 -1.72 26.73
N ILE A 121 -0.81 -2.87 26.31
CA ILE A 121 -0.99 -3.40 24.95
C ILE A 121 -2.23 -4.29 24.89
N SER A 122 -3.20 -3.88 24.07
CA SER A 122 -4.36 -4.71 23.74
C SER A 122 -4.81 -4.45 22.31
N ILE A 123 -5.29 -5.51 21.64
CA ILE A 123 -5.87 -5.45 20.29
C ILE A 123 -7.11 -6.32 20.24
N THR A 124 -7.94 -6.11 19.23
CA THR A 124 -9.11 -6.97 19.02
C THR A 124 -8.72 -8.35 18.50
N VAL A 125 -9.49 -9.37 18.90
CA VAL A 125 -9.42 -10.70 18.27
C VAL A 125 -9.89 -10.57 16.82
N PHE A 126 -9.08 -11.04 15.88
CA PHE A 126 -9.52 -11.15 14.49
C PHE A 126 -10.46 -12.33 14.34
N SER A 127 -11.52 -12.13 13.55
CA SER A 127 -12.23 -13.24 12.94
C SER A 127 -11.34 -13.97 11.93
N ASP A 128 -11.73 -15.19 11.58
CA ASP A 128 -11.05 -15.96 10.54
C ASP A 128 -11.06 -15.20 9.20
N GLU A 129 -12.19 -14.60 8.83
CA GLU A 129 -12.32 -13.74 7.65
C GLU A 129 -11.28 -12.61 7.62
N LEU A 130 -11.05 -11.90 8.74
CA LEU A 130 -10.08 -10.80 8.79
C LEU A 130 -8.64 -11.32 8.75
N SER A 131 -8.39 -12.52 9.28
CA SER A 131 -7.07 -13.16 9.25
C SER A 131 -6.71 -13.62 7.84
N GLU A 132 -7.66 -14.20 7.12
CA GLU A 132 -7.53 -14.54 5.70
C GLU A 132 -7.35 -13.27 4.87
N LEU A 133 -8.21 -12.27 5.06
CA LEU A 133 -8.17 -11.04 4.28
C LEU A 133 -6.84 -10.29 4.40
N ILE A 134 -6.27 -10.17 5.61
CA ILE A 134 -4.98 -9.49 5.78
C ILE A 134 -3.83 -10.30 5.14
N SER A 135 -3.95 -11.63 5.10
CA SER A 135 -2.99 -12.52 4.43
C SER A 135 -3.06 -12.33 2.91
N GLU A 136 -4.26 -12.25 2.34
CA GLU A 136 -4.45 -11.93 0.92
C GLU A 136 -3.90 -10.54 0.56
N PHE A 137 -4.06 -9.54 1.43
CA PHE A 137 -3.43 -8.23 1.25
C PHE A 137 -1.90 -8.29 1.21
N ASN A 138 -1.28 -9.20 1.97
CA ASN A 138 0.16 -9.43 1.88
C ASN A 138 0.57 -10.03 0.53
N LYS A 139 -0.17 -11.04 0.06
CA LYS A 139 0.06 -11.67 -1.25
C LYS A 139 -0.12 -10.66 -2.40
N MET A 140 -1.22 -9.91 -2.39
CA MET A 140 -1.49 -8.85 -3.37
C MET A 140 -0.42 -7.76 -3.34
N ARG A 141 0.02 -7.31 -2.16
CA ARG A 141 1.11 -6.32 -2.04
C ARG A 141 2.38 -6.83 -2.70
N ASN A 142 2.70 -8.11 -2.53
CA ASN A 142 3.85 -8.69 -3.20
C ASN A 142 3.60 -8.68 -4.70
N TRP A 143 2.55 -9.35 -5.17
CA TRP A 143 2.21 -9.45 -6.60
C TRP A 143 2.19 -8.10 -7.32
N GLN A 144 1.65 -7.04 -6.71
CA GLN A 144 1.55 -5.71 -7.33
C GLN A 144 2.90 -4.96 -7.42
N ASN A 145 3.86 -5.24 -6.53
CA ASN A 145 5.11 -4.49 -6.44
C ASN A 145 6.29 -5.17 -7.17
N HIS A 146 6.07 -6.33 -7.82
CA HIS A 146 7.05 -6.97 -8.71
C HIS A 146 6.34 -7.56 -9.93
N ILE A 147 7.08 -7.81 -11.00
CA ILE A 147 6.58 -8.58 -12.16
C ILE A 147 6.95 -10.04 -11.90
N PRO A 148 6.00 -10.93 -11.56
CA PRO A 148 6.32 -12.33 -11.30
C PRO A 148 6.54 -13.09 -12.61
N GLU A 149 7.47 -14.05 -12.62
CA GLU A 149 7.68 -14.93 -13.78
C GLU A 149 6.43 -15.75 -14.13
N SER A 150 5.54 -16.00 -13.16
CA SER A 150 4.25 -16.64 -13.43
C SER A 150 3.38 -15.84 -14.40
N LEU A 151 3.51 -14.51 -14.45
CA LEU A 151 2.82 -13.69 -15.44
C LEU A 151 3.31 -14.03 -16.85
N LEU A 152 4.63 -14.08 -17.05
CA LEU A 152 5.24 -14.45 -18.33
C LEU A 152 4.84 -15.88 -18.75
N ILE A 153 4.84 -16.83 -17.81
CA ILE A 153 4.41 -18.21 -18.08
C ILE A 153 2.95 -18.23 -18.55
N SER A 154 2.04 -17.51 -17.88
CA SER A 154 0.64 -17.45 -18.26
C SER A 154 0.43 -16.72 -19.60
N GLU A 155 1.17 -15.67 -19.88
CA GLU A 155 1.15 -14.98 -21.18
C GLU A 155 1.56 -15.95 -22.31
N GLU A 156 2.65 -16.69 -22.14
CA GLU A 156 3.10 -17.70 -23.11
C GLU A 156 2.10 -18.85 -23.31
N GLU A 157 1.39 -19.26 -22.25
CA GLU A 157 0.29 -20.23 -22.37
C GLU A 157 -0.87 -19.70 -23.20
N LEU A 158 -1.27 -18.44 -22.99
CA LEU A 158 -2.34 -17.79 -23.76
C LEU A 158 -1.95 -17.58 -25.23
N VAL A 159 -0.68 -17.31 -25.52
CA VAL A 159 -0.15 -17.26 -26.89
C VAL A 159 -0.26 -18.64 -27.56
N LYS A 160 0.16 -19.71 -26.89
CA LYS A 160 0.04 -21.09 -27.41
C LYS A 160 -1.40 -21.52 -27.65
N GLN A 161 -2.35 -20.96 -26.89
CA GLN A 161 -3.78 -21.19 -27.06
C GLN A 161 -4.41 -20.34 -28.18
N GLY A 162 -3.68 -19.37 -28.73
CA GLY A 162 -4.19 -18.43 -29.74
C GLY A 162 -5.10 -17.34 -29.17
N THR A 163 -5.09 -17.14 -27.84
CA THR A 163 -5.90 -16.13 -27.14
C THR A 163 -5.15 -14.80 -27.00
N ALA A 164 -3.82 -14.85 -26.94
CA ALA A 164 -2.94 -13.68 -26.87
C ALA A 164 -2.02 -13.59 -28.10
N TYR A 165 -1.52 -12.39 -28.38
CA TYR A 165 -0.62 -12.14 -29.49
C TYR A 165 0.80 -12.64 -29.20
N GLU A 166 1.37 -13.42 -30.13
CA GLU A 166 2.80 -13.73 -30.11
C GLU A 166 3.60 -12.48 -30.44
N GLN A 167 4.55 -12.10 -29.59
CA GLN A 167 5.39 -10.92 -29.84
C GLN A 167 6.51 -11.27 -30.84
N PRO A 168 6.60 -10.57 -32.00
CA PRO A 168 7.70 -10.75 -32.93
C PRO A 168 9.03 -10.39 -32.28
N ARG A 169 10.03 -11.25 -32.50
CA ARG A 169 11.39 -11.05 -31.95
C ARG A 169 12.22 -10.08 -32.78
N ASN A 170 11.93 -9.96 -34.07
CA ASN A 170 12.61 -9.04 -34.97
C ASN A 170 11.74 -8.72 -36.21
N PRO A 171 11.36 -7.44 -36.44
CA PRO A 171 11.57 -6.32 -35.52
C PRO A 171 10.81 -6.55 -34.21
N ILE A 172 11.29 -5.95 -33.13
CA ILE A 172 10.49 -5.90 -31.89
C ILE A 172 9.34 -4.94 -32.15
N GLU A 173 8.11 -5.45 -32.09
CA GLU A 173 6.90 -4.65 -32.23
C GLU A 173 6.34 -4.25 -30.85
N ILE A 174 5.90 -2.99 -30.74
CA ILE A 174 5.22 -2.45 -29.56
C ILE A 174 3.75 -2.24 -29.95
N TYR A 175 2.86 -3.02 -29.35
CA TYR A 175 1.43 -2.90 -29.58
C TYR A 175 0.84 -1.79 -28.71
N LEU A 176 0.29 -0.78 -29.36
CA LEU A 176 -0.46 0.30 -28.73
C LEU A 176 -1.92 0.19 -29.17
N TYR A 177 -2.83 0.28 -28.22
CA TYR A 177 -4.26 0.19 -28.47
C TYR A 177 -4.86 1.59 -28.48
N ASN A 178 -5.75 1.88 -29.44
CA ASN A 178 -6.51 3.13 -29.45
C ASN A 178 -7.68 3.08 -28.45
N ASP A 179 -8.21 1.88 -28.19
CA ASP A 179 -9.41 1.64 -27.41
C ASP A 179 -9.31 0.37 -26.57
N VAL A 180 -10.11 0.30 -25.50
CA VAL A 180 -10.45 -0.92 -24.75
C VAL A 180 -11.93 -1.22 -24.90
N THR A 181 -12.34 -2.48 -24.71
CA THR A 181 -13.77 -2.79 -24.68
C THR A 181 -14.43 -2.19 -23.44
N TYR A 182 -15.73 -1.90 -23.53
CA TYR A 182 -16.51 -1.44 -22.39
C TYR A 182 -16.41 -2.42 -21.21
N GLU A 183 -16.47 -3.72 -21.46
CA GLU A 183 -16.33 -4.77 -20.44
C GLU A 183 -14.97 -4.71 -19.74
N TYR A 184 -13.91 -4.43 -20.47
CA TYR A 184 -12.55 -4.32 -19.92
C TYR A 184 -12.42 -3.11 -18.98
N PHE A 185 -13.00 -1.96 -19.35
CA PHE A 185 -13.06 -0.79 -18.47
C PHE A 185 -13.98 -1.01 -17.26
N LYS A 186 -15.08 -1.75 -17.44
CA LYS A 186 -15.99 -2.11 -16.34
C LYS A 186 -15.32 -3.03 -15.32
N ASP A 187 -14.51 -3.99 -15.78
CA ASP A 187 -13.74 -4.87 -14.90
C ASP A 187 -12.77 -4.08 -14.01
N LEU A 188 -12.11 -3.04 -14.55
CA LEU A 188 -11.31 -2.11 -13.75
C LEU A 188 -12.13 -1.47 -12.62
N TYR A 189 -13.34 -0.99 -12.91
CA TYR A 189 -14.21 -0.39 -11.90
C TYR A 189 -14.63 -1.41 -10.83
N ASP A 190 -15.12 -2.58 -11.23
CA ASP A 190 -15.60 -3.61 -10.31
C ASP A 190 -14.47 -4.09 -9.38
N ASN A 191 -13.28 -4.31 -9.92
CA ASN A 191 -12.08 -4.66 -9.14
C ASN A 191 -11.71 -3.56 -8.14
N ASN A 192 -11.75 -2.29 -8.54
CA ASN A 192 -11.46 -1.17 -7.64
C ASN A 192 -12.50 -1.02 -6.51
N ILE A 193 -13.77 -1.32 -6.78
CA ILE A 193 -14.84 -1.33 -5.76
C ILE A 193 -14.62 -2.49 -4.78
N GLY A 194 -14.37 -3.70 -5.28
CA GLY A 194 -14.07 -4.86 -4.46
C GLY A 194 -12.87 -4.63 -3.54
N PHE A 195 -11.77 -4.10 -4.10
CA PHE A 195 -10.58 -3.74 -3.33
C PHE A 195 -10.88 -2.66 -2.28
N TYR A 196 -11.65 -1.63 -2.62
CA TYR A 196 -12.01 -0.56 -1.69
C TYR A 196 -12.75 -1.09 -0.46
N GLU A 197 -13.75 -1.95 -0.65
CA GLU A 197 -14.51 -2.51 0.48
C GLU A 197 -13.65 -3.45 1.33
N ALA A 198 -12.81 -4.27 0.71
CA ALA A 198 -11.85 -5.12 1.37
C ALA A 198 -10.86 -4.32 2.23
N ALA A 199 -10.25 -3.27 1.66
CA ALA A 199 -9.34 -2.37 2.38
C ALA A 199 -10.06 -1.66 3.53
N ARG A 200 -11.30 -1.23 3.32
CA ARG A 200 -12.11 -0.56 4.34
C ARG A 200 -12.37 -1.47 5.56
N LYS A 201 -12.62 -2.76 5.37
CA LYS A 201 -12.75 -3.73 6.48
C LYS A 201 -11.50 -3.76 7.35
N LEU A 202 -10.31 -3.84 6.75
CA LEU A 202 -9.03 -3.86 7.46
C LEU A 202 -8.74 -2.52 8.16
N VAL A 203 -9.05 -1.39 7.52
CA VAL A 203 -8.93 -0.06 8.14
C VAL A 203 -9.86 0.08 9.35
N GLN A 204 -11.11 -0.39 9.28
CA GLN A 204 -11.98 -0.40 10.47
C GLN A 204 -11.43 -1.29 11.57
N ALA A 205 -10.81 -2.42 11.24
CA ALA A 205 -10.17 -3.26 12.25
C ALA A 205 -8.98 -2.56 12.92
N SER A 206 -8.15 -1.84 12.16
CA SER A 206 -7.04 -1.05 12.72
C SER A 206 -7.52 0.04 13.68
N LYS A 207 -8.68 0.65 13.39
CA LYS A 207 -9.33 1.63 14.28
C LYS A 207 -9.84 0.99 15.57
N ARG A 208 -10.38 -0.23 15.51
CA ARG A 208 -10.79 -0.95 16.71
C ARG A 208 -9.59 -1.25 17.62
N ASP A 209 -8.48 -1.71 17.03
CA ASP A 209 -7.24 -1.93 17.80
C ASP A 209 -6.69 -0.65 18.41
N TYR A 210 -6.70 0.44 17.64
CA TYR A 210 -6.29 1.75 18.17
C TYR A 210 -7.19 2.17 19.33
N GLY A 211 -8.51 1.93 19.23
CA GLY A 211 -9.47 2.13 20.30
C GLY A 211 -9.15 1.32 21.57
N CYS A 212 -8.72 0.06 21.42
CA CYS A 212 -8.26 -0.77 22.54
C CYS A 212 -7.04 -0.17 23.24
N LEU A 213 -6.09 0.41 22.48
CA LEU A 213 -4.94 1.08 23.07
C LEU A 213 -5.35 2.35 23.83
N ILE A 214 -6.14 3.23 23.22
CA ILE A 214 -6.49 4.52 23.84
C ILE A 214 -7.60 4.41 24.90
N GLY A 215 -8.31 3.28 24.98
CA GLY A 215 -9.38 3.04 25.93
C GLY A 215 -10.72 3.70 25.57
N GLU A 216 -10.85 4.20 24.34
CA GLU A 216 -12.05 4.90 23.87
C GLU A 216 -12.36 4.63 22.39
N ARG A 217 -13.56 5.00 21.96
CA ARG A 217 -13.98 4.82 20.57
C ARG A 217 -13.32 5.86 19.67
N VAL A 218 -12.63 5.38 18.64
CA VAL A 218 -11.99 6.24 17.63
C VAL A 218 -13.02 6.97 16.77
N THR A 219 -12.89 8.30 16.71
CA THR A 219 -13.63 9.15 15.78
C THR A 219 -12.67 9.82 14.80
N ILE A 220 -13.10 10.00 13.55
CA ILE A 220 -12.29 10.67 12.52
C ILE A 220 -12.97 11.98 12.17
N GLN A 221 -12.28 13.07 12.48
CA GLN A 221 -12.69 14.41 12.09
C GLN A 221 -11.84 14.87 10.90
N ARG A 222 -12.49 15.40 9.86
CA ARG A 222 -11.82 16.00 8.73
C ARG A 222 -11.67 17.49 9.00
N LYS A 223 -10.44 17.98 9.06
CA LYS A 223 -10.12 19.40 9.23
C LYS A 223 -9.35 19.87 8.00
N TYR A 224 -9.87 20.92 7.38
CA TYR A 224 -9.19 21.63 6.31
C TYR A 224 -8.44 22.80 6.94
N LEU A 225 -7.19 22.99 6.55
CA LEU A 225 -6.36 24.08 7.04
C LEU A 225 -6.28 25.12 5.92
N ASP A 226 -6.48 26.40 6.27
CA ASP A 226 -6.37 27.50 5.31
C ASP A 226 -4.91 27.80 4.91
N LYS A 227 -3.96 27.07 5.52
CA LYS A 227 -2.54 27.15 5.19
C LYS A 227 -2.18 26.11 4.13
N PRO A 228 -1.57 26.51 3.00
CA PRO A 228 -1.09 25.56 2.00
C PRO A 228 0.01 24.66 2.57
N VAL A 229 0.11 23.45 2.00
CA VAL A 229 1.23 22.54 2.29
C VAL A 229 2.52 23.16 1.76
N GLY A 230 3.46 23.46 2.65
CA GLY A 230 4.75 24.06 2.31
C GLY A 230 5.88 23.04 2.18
N ILE A 231 6.98 23.45 1.53
CA ILE A 231 8.19 22.63 1.28
C ILE A 231 8.78 22.02 2.55
N THR A 232 8.54 22.64 3.71
CA THR A 232 9.01 22.16 5.02
C THR A 232 8.43 20.80 5.39
N GLN A 233 7.25 20.43 4.89
CA GLN A 233 6.66 19.11 5.10
C GLN A 233 7.46 17.99 4.43
N LEU A 234 8.28 18.30 3.40
CA LEU A 234 9.20 17.35 2.78
C LEU A 234 10.39 17.00 3.69
N GLY A 235 10.61 17.74 4.78
CA GLY A 235 11.76 17.53 5.66
C GLY A 235 11.85 16.10 6.21
N ALA A 236 10.71 15.51 6.57
CA ALA A 236 10.65 14.12 7.05
C ALA A 236 10.99 13.11 5.94
N ALA A 237 10.43 13.31 4.73
CA ALA A 237 10.71 12.45 3.58
C ALA A 237 12.19 12.51 3.17
N LYS A 238 12.78 13.72 3.11
CA LYS A 238 14.20 13.91 2.78
C LYS A 238 15.13 13.27 3.80
N LYS A 239 14.87 13.46 5.10
CA LYS A 239 15.63 12.79 6.18
C LYS A 239 15.52 11.27 6.08
N SER A 240 14.31 10.75 5.85
CA SER A 240 14.09 9.31 5.66
C SER A 240 14.85 8.76 4.45
N ALA A 241 14.80 9.45 3.30
CA ALA A 241 15.51 9.07 2.09
C ALA A 241 17.03 8.98 2.31
N GLN A 242 17.62 9.97 2.99
CA GLN A 242 19.05 9.96 3.36
C GLN A 242 19.41 8.76 4.23
N VAL A 243 18.59 8.45 5.25
CA VAL A 243 18.79 7.26 6.10
C VAL A 243 18.71 5.97 5.29
N GLN A 244 17.88 5.92 4.25
CA GLN A 244 17.78 4.78 3.32
C GLN A 244 18.90 4.72 2.28
N GLY A 245 19.79 5.72 2.23
CA GLY A 245 20.90 5.77 1.27
C GLY A 245 20.52 6.29 -0.11
N ILE A 246 19.34 6.89 -0.26
CA ILE A 246 18.87 7.51 -1.50
C ILE A 246 19.57 8.86 -1.67
N LYS A 247 20.27 9.05 -2.79
CA LYS A 247 21.07 10.25 -3.08
C LYS A 247 20.36 11.16 -4.10
N GLY A 248 20.45 12.48 -3.91
CA GLY A 248 19.96 13.46 -4.90
C GLY A 248 18.43 13.53 -5.03
N ASN A 249 17.95 13.95 -6.20
CA ASN A 249 16.52 14.18 -6.47
C ASN A 249 15.74 12.92 -6.89
N ILE A 250 16.32 11.72 -6.72
CA ILE A 250 15.69 10.46 -7.14
C ILE A 250 14.67 9.91 -6.12
N GLY A 251 14.54 10.54 -4.95
CA GLY A 251 13.64 10.12 -3.88
C GLY A 251 12.36 10.94 -3.85
N THR A 252 11.30 10.47 -4.48
CA THR A 252 9.94 11.05 -4.38
C THR A 252 9.11 10.25 -3.37
N LYS A 253 8.38 10.95 -2.49
CA LYS A 253 7.34 10.40 -1.60
C LYS A 253 6.14 11.32 -1.59
#